data_AF-A0ABD3RS87-F1
#
_entry.id   AF-A0ABD3RS87-F1
#
_cell.length_a   1.000
_cell.length_b   1.000
_cell.length_c   1.000
_cell.angle_alpha   90.00
_cell.angle_beta   90.00
_cell.angle_gamma   90.00
#
_symmetry.space_group_name_H-M   'P 1'
#
loop_
_entity.id
_entity.type
_entity.pdbx_description
1 polymer ?
#
loop_
_entity_poly.entity_id
_entity_poly.type
_entity_poly.pdbx_seq_one_letter_code
_entity_poly.pdbx_strand_id
1 'polypeptide(L)'
;MSSSGRPPPVALAIVLVLVLVGVAVVSHSTPRRHADDDYDYDRDMTRRRRHRDLLYSGGDPLYWDNIEQYANLQSSRDIDPTIEARARDRSFLADSDYDNADGGRGGRGGGRCGRAFLFLPDFFASHGHGSQIQLYIMAGVVSTYLDRAMIVIDPPLGMDIMSNPGGSQFGCPVDAFHKKRRPWDGGGQDGATRRPSPSLLPSLDDLREDFPMGLSRLIHHPSWLSRGCGVPCVGEYTYVDWRGMAQSNRPDDDLTEIECANPDGTITNVVVVGGSNLRQYYRAHAAAMAHDRQSANAYRWAINLGGTPIEANRFANIVDERKVWDYVLGLMNRAGMLKFQPWIARDVERLLGVFDLPRGEYTAIHVRRGDKLAYEARGEVEMFWRSRGHTDVDNLPTDYVPFQHYLAQWDGPETCPTDDDGRPLIVRHNVYVATDDPVVVRSEIAALPNRVGPNSVLWNDCHELTFYFNPTDVDAYHLNGNGEGGFSDESREDNCFDRYHRNIVSIADMFLLCRARTFIGEYNSNWGRVIRTMRVRMNPILALPDGDGGVDGDVASTRNGLTYTLDTRVAWGSNRERTPGS
;
A
#
# COMPACT_ATOMS: atom_id res chain seq x y z
N MET A 1 -20.15 -50.06 -76.52
CA MET A 1 -21.53 -49.57 -76.36
C MET A 1 -21.83 -49.44 -74.88
N SER A 2 -22.28 -48.26 -74.45
CA SER A 2 -22.94 -47.90 -73.17
C SER A 2 -22.17 -48.18 -71.86
N SER A 3 -21.24 -47.33 -71.42
CA SER A 3 -21.42 -46.07 -70.65
C SER A 3 -21.83 -46.25 -69.18
N SER A 4 -20.83 -46.07 -68.32
CA SER A 4 -20.83 -45.93 -66.87
C SER A 4 -21.31 -44.54 -66.42
N GLY A 5 -22.08 -44.47 -65.34
CA GLY A 5 -22.38 -43.22 -64.63
C GLY A 5 -23.05 -43.47 -63.27
N ARG A 6 -22.31 -43.27 -62.17
CA ARG A 6 -22.86 -42.99 -60.84
C ARG A 6 -22.18 -41.74 -60.30
N PRO A 7 -22.93 -40.72 -59.82
CA PRO A 7 -22.35 -39.53 -59.22
C PRO A 7 -22.08 -39.74 -57.71
N PRO A 8 -21.21 -38.92 -57.09
CA PRO A 8 -20.96 -38.94 -55.65
C PRO A 8 -22.02 -38.11 -54.87
N PRO A 9 -22.13 -38.28 -53.54
CA PRO A 9 -23.22 -37.72 -52.75
C PRO A 9 -23.02 -36.24 -52.39
N VAL A 10 -24.13 -35.52 -52.36
CA VAL A 10 -24.32 -34.08 -52.09
C VAL A 10 -23.94 -33.65 -50.65
N ALA A 11 -23.36 -34.54 -49.83
CA ALA A 11 -23.12 -34.29 -48.41
C ALA A 11 -21.96 -33.31 -48.10
N LEU A 12 -21.10 -32.98 -49.08
CA LEU A 12 -19.93 -32.11 -48.83
C LEU A 12 -20.17 -30.62 -49.11
N ALA A 13 -21.26 -30.26 -49.80
CA ALA A 13 -21.54 -28.86 -50.14
C ALA A 13 -22.18 -28.06 -49.00
N ILE A 14 -22.87 -28.72 -48.06
CA ILE A 14 -23.57 -28.03 -46.96
C ILE A 14 -22.61 -27.69 -45.81
N VAL A 15 -21.56 -28.49 -45.60
CA VAL A 15 -20.55 -28.22 -44.56
C VAL A 15 -19.66 -27.03 -44.92
N LEU A 16 -19.39 -26.80 -46.22
CA LEU A 16 -18.53 -25.69 -46.66
C LEU A 16 -19.23 -24.32 -46.63
N VAL A 17 -20.56 -24.29 -46.79
CA VAL A 17 -21.35 -23.05 -46.69
C VAL A 17 -21.56 -22.62 -45.23
N LEU A 18 -21.68 -23.56 -44.29
CA LEU A 18 -21.80 -23.21 -42.88
C LEU A 18 -20.47 -22.72 -42.25
N VAL A 19 -19.33 -23.22 -42.73
CA VAL A 19 -18.01 -22.70 -42.29
C VAL A 19 -17.73 -21.31 -42.86
N LEU A 20 -18.18 -21.00 -44.09
CA LEU A 20 -17.98 -19.66 -44.67
C LEU A 20 -18.94 -18.59 -44.10
N VAL A 21 -20.13 -18.97 -43.63
CA VAL A 21 -21.05 -18.03 -42.95
C VAL A 21 -20.69 -17.87 -41.46
N GLY A 22 -20.11 -18.88 -40.81
CA GLY A 22 -19.63 -18.80 -39.43
C GLY A 22 -18.40 -17.91 -39.23
N VAL A 23 -17.58 -17.70 -40.27
CA VAL A 23 -16.39 -16.81 -40.21
C VAL A 23 -16.74 -15.34 -40.47
N ALA A 24 -17.94 -15.03 -40.99
CA ALA A 24 -18.37 -13.68 -41.34
C ALA A 24 -19.07 -12.90 -40.20
N VAL A 25 -19.26 -13.50 -39.02
CA VAL A 25 -19.87 -12.85 -37.83
C VAL A 25 -18.85 -12.65 -36.69
N VAL A 26 -17.56 -12.55 -37.03
CA VAL A 26 -16.61 -11.81 -36.18
C VAL A 26 -16.61 -10.38 -36.71
N SER A 27 -17.60 -9.60 -36.26
CA SER A 27 -17.63 -8.17 -36.48
C SER A 27 -16.31 -7.57 -36.00
N HIS A 28 -15.49 -7.12 -36.96
CA HIS A 28 -14.45 -6.14 -36.70
C HIS A 28 -15.13 -4.88 -36.14
N SER A 29 -15.20 -4.78 -34.81
CA SER A 29 -15.29 -3.50 -34.13
C SER A 29 -14.00 -2.76 -34.42
N THR A 30 -14.00 -2.02 -35.53
CA THR A 30 -13.01 -0.97 -35.73
C THR A 30 -13.17 0.01 -34.57
N PRO A 31 -12.11 0.30 -33.79
CA PRO A 31 -12.21 1.31 -32.76
C PRO A 31 -12.49 2.63 -33.48
N ARG A 32 -13.71 3.15 -33.29
CA ARG A 32 -14.01 4.54 -33.59
C ARG A 32 -13.03 5.36 -32.75
N ARG A 33 -12.05 5.98 -33.41
CA ARG A 33 -11.26 7.06 -32.81
C ARG A 33 -12.25 8.17 -32.47
N HIS A 34 -12.60 8.28 -31.19
CA HIS A 34 -13.38 9.39 -30.68
C HIS A 34 -12.48 10.63 -30.73
N ALA A 35 -12.88 11.62 -31.53
CA ALA A 35 -12.16 12.89 -31.67
C ALA A 35 -12.19 13.76 -30.39
N ASP A 36 -12.90 13.33 -29.35
CA ASP A 36 -12.98 14.00 -28.05
C ASP A 36 -11.86 13.57 -27.07
N ASP A 37 -11.10 12.50 -27.37
CA ASP A 37 -10.01 12.02 -26.50
C ASP A 37 -8.71 12.86 -26.64
N ASP A 38 -8.53 13.60 -27.74
CA ASP A 38 -7.32 14.41 -27.97
C ASP A 38 -7.19 15.60 -27.00
N TYR A 39 -8.31 16.11 -26.44
CA TYR A 39 -8.28 17.30 -25.59
C TYR A 39 -7.78 17.04 -24.17
N ASP A 40 -8.05 15.86 -23.58
CA ASP A 40 -7.56 15.52 -22.23
C ASP A 40 -6.07 15.10 -22.28
N TYR A 41 -5.64 14.48 -23.39
CA TYR A 41 -4.27 14.00 -23.59
C TYR A 41 -3.21 15.12 -23.54
N ASP A 42 -3.44 16.24 -24.24
CA ASP A 42 -2.50 17.37 -24.27
C ASP A 42 -2.37 18.08 -22.91
N ARG A 43 -3.46 18.12 -22.15
CA ARG A 43 -3.49 18.71 -20.80
C ARG A 43 -2.69 17.85 -19.82
N ASP A 44 -2.85 16.53 -19.88
CA ASP A 44 -2.12 15.57 -19.03
C ASP A 44 -0.62 15.55 -19.35
N MET A 45 -0.24 15.61 -20.64
CA MET A 45 1.16 15.76 -21.07
C MET A 45 1.83 17.03 -20.54
N THR A 46 1.11 18.16 -20.50
CA THR A 46 1.63 19.41 -19.95
C THR A 46 1.84 19.33 -18.43
N ARG A 47 0.90 18.70 -17.72
CA ARG A 47 1.02 18.46 -16.26
C ARG A 47 2.18 17.55 -15.91
N ARG A 48 2.36 16.48 -16.69
CA ARG A 48 3.51 15.58 -16.57
C ARG A 48 4.83 16.32 -16.65
N ARG A 49 5.03 17.14 -17.69
CA ARG A 49 6.28 17.92 -17.85
C ARG A 49 6.53 18.80 -16.64
N ARG A 50 5.52 19.56 -16.21
CA ARG A 50 5.61 20.40 -15.01
C ARG A 50 5.96 19.60 -13.76
N HIS A 51 5.31 18.46 -13.54
CA HIS A 51 5.58 17.64 -12.36
C HIS A 51 6.98 17.03 -12.37
N ARG A 52 7.42 16.50 -13.51
CA ARG A 52 8.77 15.96 -13.65
C ARG A 52 9.80 17.06 -13.41
N ASP A 53 9.57 18.25 -13.97
CA ASP A 53 10.43 19.40 -13.75
C ASP A 53 10.38 19.84 -12.26
N LEU A 54 9.24 19.75 -11.58
CA LEU A 54 9.12 20.02 -10.14
C LEU A 54 9.89 19.03 -9.28
N LEU A 55 9.80 17.72 -9.54
CA LEU A 55 10.54 16.68 -8.82
C LEU A 55 12.06 16.89 -8.91
N TYR A 56 12.54 17.29 -10.09
CA TYR A 56 13.98 17.44 -10.36
C TYR A 56 14.50 18.88 -10.24
N SER A 57 13.62 19.86 -10.09
CA SER A 57 14.00 21.20 -9.71
C SER A 57 14.40 21.21 -8.24
N GLY A 58 15.65 21.58 -7.97
CA GLY A 58 16.20 21.77 -6.63
C GLY A 58 15.55 22.97 -5.94
N GLY A 59 14.25 22.89 -5.71
CA GLY A 59 13.41 23.96 -5.18
C GLY A 59 13.90 24.50 -3.84
N ASP A 60 13.52 25.75 -3.61
CA ASP A 60 13.91 26.58 -2.47
C ASP A 60 13.56 25.88 -1.13
N PRO A 61 14.48 25.76 -0.16
CA PRO A 61 14.23 25.15 1.15
C PRO A 61 13.21 25.87 2.05
N LEU A 62 12.38 26.75 1.52
CA LEU A 62 11.44 27.60 2.28
C LEU A 62 9.97 27.14 2.20
N TYR A 63 9.69 25.98 1.58
CA TYR A 63 8.34 25.44 1.40
C TYR A 63 8.21 24.05 2.06
N TRP A 64 8.32 23.97 3.40
CA TRP A 64 8.28 22.70 4.15
C TRP A 64 7.19 22.60 5.22
N ASP A 65 6.30 23.59 5.33
CA ASP A 65 5.38 23.68 6.48
C ASP A 65 4.41 22.50 6.59
N ASN A 66 4.19 21.74 5.51
CA ASN A 66 3.23 20.63 5.48
C ASN A 66 3.87 19.23 5.33
N ILE A 67 5.19 19.08 5.42
CA ILE A 67 5.84 17.78 5.15
C ILE A 67 5.30 16.65 6.05
N GLU A 68 4.99 16.94 7.31
CA GLU A 68 4.41 15.99 8.26
C GLU A 68 3.00 15.54 7.85
N GLN A 69 2.25 16.39 7.16
CA GLN A 69 0.94 16.06 6.62
C GLN A 69 1.05 15.02 5.51
N TYR A 70 2.11 15.00 4.71
CA TYR A 70 2.28 14.05 3.60
C TYR A 70 3.16 12.84 3.96
N ALA A 71 3.84 12.89 5.10
CA ALA A 71 4.64 11.79 5.60
C ALA A 71 3.80 10.63 6.16
N ASN A 72 2.52 10.84 6.48
CA ASN A 72 1.67 9.84 7.09
C ASN A 72 0.44 9.53 6.22
N LEU A 73 0.12 8.24 6.06
CA LEU A 73 -1.13 7.82 5.40
C LEU A 73 -2.36 8.20 6.24
N GLN A 74 -2.27 8.13 7.58
CA GLN A 74 -3.29 8.67 8.48
C GLN A 74 -3.18 10.19 8.64
N SER A 75 -4.22 10.82 9.21
CA SER A 75 -4.16 12.22 9.65
C SER A 75 -3.16 12.35 10.80
N SER A 76 -2.41 13.45 10.85
CA SER A 76 -1.51 13.74 11.98
C SER A 76 -2.24 13.85 13.31
N ARG A 77 -3.55 14.19 13.28
CA ARG A 77 -4.42 14.21 14.47
C ARG A 77 -4.72 12.83 15.03
N ASP A 78 -4.56 11.79 14.22
CA ASP A 78 -4.78 10.40 14.64
C ASP A 78 -3.54 9.79 15.29
N ILE A 79 -2.39 10.50 15.27
CA ILE A 79 -1.11 10.05 15.82
C ILE A 79 -0.90 10.68 17.20
N ASP A 80 -0.52 9.87 18.18
CA ASP A 80 -0.15 10.36 19.52
C ASP A 80 1.34 10.79 19.51
N PRO A 81 1.62 12.11 19.52
CA PRO A 81 3.00 12.62 19.42
C PRO A 81 3.84 12.28 20.66
N THR A 82 3.21 11.86 21.77
CA THR A 82 3.92 11.51 23.01
C THR A 82 4.57 10.13 22.95
N ILE A 83 4.22 9.28 21.97
CA ILE A 83 4.71 7.90 21.91
C ILE A 83 6.24 7.82 21.81
N GLU A 84 6.85 8.65 20.97
CA GLU A 84 8.32 8.70 20.86
C GLU A 84 8.97 9.14 22.18
N ALA A 85 8.39 10.12 22.87
CA ALA A 85 8.87 10.56 24.18
C ALA A 85 8.73 9.44 25.23
N ARG A 86 7.56 8.81 25.34
CA ARG A 86 7.32 7.69 26.27
C ARG A 86 8.25 6.51 26.01
N ALA A 87 8.54 6.22 24.75
CA ALA A 87 9.44 5.13 24.39
C ALA A 87 10.90 5.43 24.78
N ARG A 88 11.32 6.70 24.73
CA ARG A 88 12.61 7.16 25.26
C ARG A 88 12.62 7.12 26.79
N ASP A 89 11.57 7.55 27.47
CA ASP A 89 11.53 7.53 28.94
C ASP A 89 11.54 6.10 29.50
N ARG A 90 10.76 5.19 28.90
CA ARG A 90 10.78 3.76 29.29
C ARG A 90 12.14 3.12 29.08
N SER A 91 12.86 3.56 28.05
CA SER A 91 14.20 3.07 27.81
C SER A 91 15.20 3.49 28.88
N PHE A 92 15.04 4.69 29.42
CA PHE A 92 15.86 5.18 30.51
C PHE A 92 15.59 4.39 31.81
N LEU A 93 14.32 4.04 32.07
CA LEU A 93 13.95 3.27 33.26
C LEU A 93 14.39 1.81 33.21
N ALA A 94 14.30 1.17 32.03
CA ALA A 94 14.68 -0.23 31.85
C ALA A 94 16.18 -0.49 32.11
N ASP A 95 17.05 0.48 31.81
CA ASP A 95 18.48 0.40 32.12
C ASP A 95 18.76 0.52 33.64
N SER A 96 17.82 1.00 34.45
CA SER A 96 18.02 1.19 35.91
C SER A 96 17.47 0.05 36.77
N ASP A 97 16.40 -0.63 36.35
CA ASP A 97 15.73 -1.66 37.16
C ASP A 97 16.21 -3.09 36.88
N TYR A 98 16.85 -3.34 35.73
CA TYR A 98 17.33 -4.68 35.37
C TYR A 98 18.52 -5.17 36.20
N ASP A 99 19.22 -4.27 36.90
CA ASP A 99 20.37 -4.62 37.74
C ASP A 99 19.98 -5.23 39.11
N ASN A 100 18.71 -5.16 39.53
CA ASN A 100 18.32 -5.56 40.90
C ASN A 100 17.37 -6.76 41.00
N ALA A 101 16.79 -7.26 39.90
CA ALA A 101 15.75 -8.29 39.97
C ALA A 101 16.26 -9.74 39.86
N ASP A 102 17.48 -9.98 39.37
CA ASP A 102 18.03 -11.34 39.25
C ASP A 102 19.22 -11.53 40.22
N GLY A 103 18.87 -11.85 41.47
CA GLY A 103 19.83 -12.09 42.53
C GLY A 103 20.80 -13.23 42.20
N GLY A 104 22.02 -12.88 41.79
CA GLY A 104 23.20 -13.69 42.07
C GLY A 104 23.77 -14.57 40.94
N ARG A 105 23.35 -14.42 39.68
CA ARG A 105 24.13 -14.93 38.54
C ARG A 105 24.58 -13.75 37.68
N GLY A 106 25.87 -13.44 37.74
CA GLY A 106 26.52 -12.33 37.03
C GLY A 106 26.56 -12.48 35.51
N GLY A 107 25.40 -12.70 34.88
CA GLY A 107 25.21 -12.50 33.45
C GLY A 107 25.15 -11.00 33.19
N ARG A 108 26.07 -10.50 32.35
CA ARG A 108 26.00 -9.15 31.80
C ARG A 108 24.64 -8.96 31.14
N GLY A 109 23.69 -8.36 31.86
CA GLY A 109 22.32 -8.14 31.40
C GLY A 109 22.35 -7.27 30.15
N GLY A 110 21.91 -7.84 29.03
CA GLY A 110 21.72 -7.06 27.82
C GLY A 110 20.65 -6.00 28.10
N GLY A 111 21.04 -4.73 28.07
CA GLY A 111 20.15 -3.59 28.32
C GLY A 111 19.04 -3.48 27.28
N ARG A 112 18.50 -2.28 27.03
CA ARG A 112 17.42 -2.05 26.06
C ARG A 112 17.60 -2.73 24.69
N CYS A 113 18.85 -2.87 24.24
CA CYS A 113 19.25 -3.49 22.97
C CYS A 113 19.73 -4.96 23.09
N GLY A 114 19.52 -5.59 24.26
CA GLY A 114 19.87 -6.99 24.51
C GLY A 114 19.00 -7.98 23.74
N ARG A 115 17.87 -7.55 23.18
CA ARG A 115 16.97 -8.37 22.35
C ARG A 115 16.60 -7.65 21.07
N ALA A 116 17.12 -8.13 19.95
CA ALA A 116 16.91 -7.54 18.62
C ALA A 116 16.08 -8.47 17.71
N PHE A 117 15.34 -7.86 16.79
CA PHE A 117 14.61 -8.49 15.70
C PHE A 117 15.05 -7.82 14.39
N LEU A 118 15.91 -8.49 13.63
CA LEU A 118 16.40 -8.00 12.35
C LEU A 118 15.44 -8.40 11.24
N PHE A 119 14.80 -7.41 10.66
CA PHE A 119 13.92 -7.58 9.51
C PHE A 119 14.66 -7.26 8.22
N LEU A 120 14.79 -8.26 7.34
CA LEU A 120 15.36 -8.13 6.01
C LEU A 120 14.20 -8.17 4.99
N PRO A 121 13.75 -7.02 4.46
CA PRO A 121 12.68 -7.00 3.47
C PRO A 121 13.05 -7.85 2.23
N ASP A 122 12.07 -8.54 1.67
CA ASP A 122 12.26 -9.21 0.38
C ASP A 122 12.57 -8.18 -0.71
N PHE A 123 13.18 -8.61 -1.81
CA PHE A 123 13.42 -7.73 -2.94
C PHE A 123 12.10 -7.16 -3.47
N PHE A 124 12.05 -5.83 -3.54
CA PHE A 124 10.89 -5.06 -3.99
C PHE A 124 10.48 -5.38 -5.43
N ALA A 125 11.45 -5.69 -6.30
CA ALA A 125 11.18 -6.04 -7.69
C ALA A 125 10.27 -7.29 -7.83
N SER A 126 10.28 -8.17 -6.83
CA SER A 126 9.42 -9.36 -6.80
C SER A 126 8.07 -9.09 -6.14
N HIS A 127 7.89 -7.94 -5.47
CA HIS A 127 6.73 -7.66 -4.63
C HIS A 127 6.45 -6.15 -4.53
N GLY A 128 5.38 -5.65 -5.14
CA GLY A 128 5.03 -4.21 -5.14
C GLY A 128 4.80 -3.58 -3.75
N HIS A 129 4.66 -2.24 -3.69
CA HIS A 129 4.64 -1.43 -2.45
C HIS A 129 3.72 -2.00 -1.36
N GLY A 130 2.48 -2.34 -1.72
CA GLY A 130 1.51 -2.84 -0.75
C GLY A 130 1.96 -4.13 -0.06
N SER A 131 2.69 -5.01 -0.75
CA SER A 131 3.26 -6.24 -0.16
C SER A 131 4.35 -5.91 0.86
N GLN A 132 5.24 -4.99 0.51
CA GLN A 132 6.38 -4.61 1.35
C GLN A 132 5.95 -3.84 2.60
N ILE A 133 4.99 -2.92 2.45
CA ILE A 133 4.38 -2.22 3.57
C ILE A 133 3.67 -3.21 4.50
N GLN A 134 2.97 -4.22 3.96
CA GLN A 134 2.38 -5.27 4.80
C GLN A 134 3.41 -6.10 5.54
N LEU A 135 4.51 -6.49 4.89
CA LEU A 135 5.61 -7.20 5.55
C LEU A 135 6.22 -6.37 6.68
N TYR A 136 6.38 -5.06 6.47
CA TYR A 136 6.81 -4.14 7.51
C TYR A 136 5.83 -4.07 8.69
N ILE A 137 4.51 -3.99 8.41
CA ILE A 137 3.48 -4.03 9.45
C ILE A 137 3.57 -5.35 10.23
N MET A 138 3.64 -6.50 9.55
CA MET A 138 3.81 -7.81 10.19
C MET A 138 5.08 -7.87 11.06
N ALA A 139 6.20 -7.32 10.57
CA ALA A 139 7.45 -7.29 11.32
C ALA A 139 7.29 -6.45 12.60
N GLY A 140 6.60 -5.32 12.54
CA GLY A 140 6.24 -4.51 13.71
C GLY A 140 5.36 -5.26 14.70
N VAL A 141 4.36 -6.01 14.21
CA VAL A 141 3.51 -6.84 15.07
C VAL A 141 4.33 -7.93 15.79
N VAL A 142 5.12 -8.70 15.04
CA VAL A 142 5.87 -9.84 15.58
C VAL A 142 6.97 -9.37 16.53
N SER A 143 7.74 -8.35 16.16
CA SER A 143 8.81 -7.82 17.00
C SER A 143 8.29 -7.29 18.35
N THR A 144 7.16 -6.58 18.34
CA THR A 144 6.54 -6.06 19.57
C THR A 144 5.93 -7.17 20.44
N TYR A 145 5.37 -8.22 19.81
CA TYR A 145 4.88 -9.41 20.49
C TYR A 145 6.02 -10.16 21.18
N LEU A 146 7.16 -10.33 20.49
CA LEU A 146 8.36 -10.98 21.02
C LEU A 146 9.17 -10.07 21.96
N ASP A 147 8.73 -8.83 22.19
CA ASP A 147 9.41 -7.84 23.02
C ASP A 147 10.85 -7.51 22.57
N ARG A 148 11.05 -7.41 21.25
CA ARG A 148 12.35 -7.15 20.62
C ARG A 148 12.40 -5.77 19.97
N ALA A 149 13.59 -5.16 19.96
CA ALA A 149 13.87 -3.99 19.13
C ALA A 149 13.85 -4.39 17.65
N MET A 150 12.91 -3.89 16.86
CA MET A 150 12.89 -4.17 15.42
C MET A 150 13.93 -3.31 14.73
N ILE A 151 14.78 -3.89 13.89
CA ILE A 151 15.76 -3.15 13.11
C ILE A 151 15.59 -3.57 11.65
N VAL A 152 15.40 -2.58 10.77
CA VAL A 152 15.33 -2.82 9.32
C VAL A 152 16.74 -2.85 8.77
N ILE A 153 17.08 -3.93 8.06
CA ILE A 153 18.38 -4.10 7.43
C ILE A 153 18.20 -4.00 5.91
N ASP A 154 18.68 -2.90 5.33
CA ASP A 154 18.71 -2.69 3.89
C ASP A 154 19.93 -3.38 3.25
N PRO A 155 19.85 -3.82 1.98
CA PRO A 155 21.01 -4.33 1.25
C PRO A 155 22.05 -3.21 1.07
N PRO A 156 23.36 -3.51 1.18
CA PRO A 156 24.40 -2.53 0.93
C PRO A 156 24.48 -2.14 -0.56
N LEU A 157 25.05 -0.97 -0.82
CA LEU A 157 25.32 -0.49 -2.18
C LEU A 157 26.25 -1.47 -2.93
N GLY A 158 26.00 -1.69 -4.22
CA GLY A 158 26.87 -2.49 -5.08
C GLY A 158 26.71 -4.02 -4.96
N MET A 159 25.76 -4.51 -4.15
CA MET A 159 25.44 -5.94 -4.14
C MET A 159 24.71 -6.33 -5.43
N ASP A 160 25.25 -7.30 -6.18
CA ASP A 160 24.79 -7.78 -7.51
C ASP A 160 23.30 -8.16 -7.60
N ILE A 161 22.63 -8.31 -6.45
CA ILE A 161 21.20 -8.62 -6.38
C ILE A 161 20.35 -7.42 -6.83
N MET A 162 20.95 -6.23 -6.93
CA MET A 162 20.33 -5.05 -7.52
C MET A 162 20.63 -5.02 -9.02
N SER A 163 20.19 -6.04 -9.76
CA SER A 163 20.29 -6.16 -11.23
C SER A 163 19.58 -5.04 -12.02
N ASN A 164 19.07 -4.03 -11.32
CA ASN A 164 18.37 -2.90 -11.88
C ASN A 164 19.36 -1.77 -12.22
N PRO A 165 19.28 -1.18 -13.43
CA PRO A 165 20.04 0.02 -13.78
C PRO A 165 19.85 1.12 -12.74
N GLY A 166 20.94 1.60 -12.13
CA GLY A 166 20.92 2.61 -11.06
C GLY A 166 20.76 2.07 -9.63
N GLY A 167 20.77 0.76 -9.43
CA GLY A 167 20.93 0.11 -8.14
C GLY A 167 19.77 0.25 -7.14
N SER A 168 18.75 1.07 -7.39
CA SER A 168 17.66 1.30 -6.43
C SER A 168 16.35 0.64 -6.84
N GLN A 169 15.81 -0.17 -5.95
CA GLN A 169 14.48 -0.78 -6.06
C GLN A 169 13.34 0.22 -5.96
N PHE A 170 13.52 1.26 -5.16
CA PHE A 170 12.55 2.35 -5.02
C PHE A 170 12.84 3.51 -5.98
N GLY A 171 13.85 3.37 -6.84
CA GLY A 171 14.30 4.43 -7.74
C GLY A 171 15.19 5.47 -7.07
N CYS A 172 15.57 6.49 -7.82
CA CYS A 172 16.52 7.52 -7.41
C CYS A 172 15.84 8.88 -7.13
N PRO A 173 15.47 9.21 -5.87
CA PRO A 173 15.20 10.60 -5.50
C PRO A 173 16.42 11.48 -5.75
N VAL A 174 16.19 12.78 -5.96
CA VAL A 174 17.27 13.77 -6.06
C VAL A 174 18.19 13.79 -4.84
N ASP A 175 17.66 13.44 -3.67
CA ASP A 175 18.37 13.41 -2.38
C ASP A 175 19.42 12.29 -2.29
N ALA A 176 19.38 11.32 -3.21
CA ALA A 176 20.29 10.19 -3.23
C ALA A 176 21.70 10.54 -3.72
N PHE A 177 21.91 11.73 -4.28
CA PHE A 177 23.16 12.09 -4.97
C PHE A 177 23.94 13.18 -4.23
N HIS A 178 25.28 13.11 -4.26
CA HIS A 178 26.15 14.09 -3.60
C HIS A 178 26.03 15.51 -4.19
N LYS A 179 25.92 15.60 -5.51
CA LYS A 179 25.67 16.87 -6.19
C LYS A 179 24.18 16.98 -6.47
N LYS A 180 23.52 17.94 -5.82
CA LYS A 180 22.24 18.47 -6.31
C LYS A 180 22.52 19.03 -7.70
N ARG A 181 22.33 18.22 -8.75
CA ARG A 181 22.43 18.73 -10.13
C ARG A 181 21.44 19.89 -10.22
N ARG A 182 21.90 21.03 -10.76
CA ARG A 182 20.97 22.06 -11.17
C ARG A 182 20.00 21.42 -12.15
N PRO A 183 18.67 21.62 -11.99
CA PRO A 183 17.73 21.17 -12.99
C PRO A 183 18.21 21.71 -14.32
N TRP A 184 18.55 20.79 -15.23
CA TRP A 184 18.72 20.99 -16.65
C TRP A 184 18.85 22.47 -17.05
N ASP A 185 20.05 23.04 -17.02
CA ASP A 185 20.33 24.36 -17.62
C ASP A 185 20.16 24.20 -19.14
N GLY A 186 18.90 24.16 -19.58
CA GLY A 186 18.43 24.00 -20.95
C GLY A 186 18.68 25.25 -21.77
N GLY A 187 19.90 25.76 -21.77
CA GLY A 187 20.36 26.85 -22.64
C GLY A 187 20.58 26.41 -24.10
N GLY A 188 19.83 25.43 -24.58
CA GLY A 188 19.82 25.02 -25.99
C GLY A 188 18.47 25.37 -26.60
N GLN A 189 18.43 26.50 -27.29
CA GLN A 189 17.24 27.13 -27.89
C GLN A 189 16.69 26.39 -29.13
N ASP A 190 17.05 25.12 -29.32
CA ASP A 190 16.67 24.34 -30.49
C ASP A 190 15.53 23.40 -30.13
N GLY A 191 14.31 23.87 -30.37
CA GLY A 191 13.09 23.09 -30.20
C GLY A 191 13.02 21.91 -31.16
N ALA A 192 13.47 20.73 -30.73
CA ALA A 192 13.02 19.43 -31.23
C ALA A 192 13.60 18.26 -30.39
N THR A 193 12.73 17.61 -29.61
CA THR A 193 12.65 16.15 -29.37
C THR A 193 13.89 15.30 -29.04
N ARG A 194 15.07 15.84 -28.73
CA ARG A 194 16.19 15.00 -28.29
C ARG A 194 16.02 14.59 -26.83
N ARG A 195 15.62 13.32 -26.63
CA ARG A 195 15.80 12.61 -25.36
C ARG A 195 17.27 12.81 -24.90
N PRO A 196 17.53 13.04 -23.61
CA PRO A 196 18.89 13.11 -23.09
C PRO A 196 19.68 11.91 -23.54
N SER A 197 20.91 12.11 -23.99
CA SER A 197 21.81 10.99 -24.32
C SER A 197 21.98 10.11 -23.06
N PRO A 198 21.86 8.77 -23.16
CA PRO A 198 21.98 7.84 -22.03
C PRO A 198 23.26 7.99 -21.21
N SER A 199 24.31 8.58 -21.79
CA SER A 199 25.60 8.87 -21.15
C SER A 199 25.58 10.00 -20.10
N LEU A 200 24.41 10.61 -19.83
CA LEU A 200 24.25 11.66 -18.80
C LEU A 200 23.51 11.20 -17.55
N LEU A 201 23.09 9.94 -17.46
CA LEU A 201 22.54 9.39 -16.22
C LEU A 201 23.63 9.37 -15.14
N PRO A 202 23.31 9.70 -13.87
CA PRO A 202 24.26 9.63 -12.77
C PRO A 202 24.88 8.23 -12.72
N SER A 203 26.20 8.14 -12.55
CA SER A 203 26.81 6.84 -12.29
C SER A 203 26.43 6.39 -10.88
N LEU A 204 26.57 5.09 -10.59
CA LEU A 204 26.44 4.59 -9.22
C LEU A 204 27.41 5.30 -8.26
N ASP A 205 28.54 5.83 -8.76
CA ASP A 205 29.53 6.57 -7.97
C ASP A 205 29.03 7.95 -7.52
N ASP A 206 27.96 8.49 -8.12
CA ASP A 206 27.34 9.74 -7.68
C ASP A 206 26.39 9.53 -6.48
N LEU A 207 26.01 8.29 -6.18
CA LEU A 207 25.14 7.96 -5.06
C LEU A 207 25.88 8.16 -3.74
N ARG A 208 25.17 8.75 -2.79
CA ARG A 208 25.61 8.88 -1.40
C ARG A 208 25.75 7.50 -0.77
N GLU A 209 26.91 7.21 -0.20
CA GLU A 209 27.19 5.95 0.51
C GLU A 209 26.25 5.73 1.70
N ASP A 210 25.82 6.81 2.35
CA ASP A 210 24.94 6.80 3.52
C ASP A 210 23.44 6.76 3.17
N PHE A 211 23.10 6.74 1.87
CA PHE A 211 21.71 6.80 1.44
C PHE A 211 21.05 5.42 1.41
N PRO A 212 19.83 5.27 1.96
CA PRO A 212 19.18 3.96 2.07
C PRO A 212 18.85 3.36 0.69
N MET A 213 19.11 2.06 0.57
CA MET A 213 18.98 1.32 -0.70
C MET A 213 17.77 0.40 -0.75
N GLY A 214 17.16 0.10 0.41
CA GLY A 214 16.02 -0.80 0.53
C GLY A 214 14.77 -0.09 1.03
N LEU A 215 14.03 -0.77 1.91
CA LEU A 215 12.75 -0.30 2.44
C LEU A 215 12.90 1.00 3.24
N SER A 216 14.06 1.22 3.85
CA SER A 216 14.34 2.45 4.59
C SER A 216 14.39 3.69 3.67
N ARG A 217 14.46 3.51 2.34
CA ARG A 217 14.29 4.59 1.36
C ARG A 217 12.85 5.10 1.27
N LEU A 218 11.90 4.24 1.58
CA LEU A 218 10.47 4.55 1.60
C LEU A 218 10.01 4.95 3.00
N ILE A 219 10.31 4.09 3.99
CA ILE A 219 9.76 4.18 5.34
C ILE A 219 10.79 4.81 6.27
N HIS A 220 10.37 5.85 6.99
CA HIS A 220 11.08 6.40 8.13
C HIS A 220 10.79 5.56 9.38
N HIS A 221 11.67 4.60 9.65
CA HIS A 221 11.50 3.65 10.73
C HIS A 221 11.54 4.35 12.12
N PRO A 222 10.48 4.22 12.94
CA PRO A 222 10.34 5.02 14.15
C PRO A 222 11.24 4.53 15.28
N SER A 223 11.73 5.47 16.10
CA SER A 223 12.72 5.16 17.12
C SER A 223 12.14 4.39 18.31
N TRP A 224 10.84 4.49 18.53
CA TRP A 224 10.14 3.69 19.52
C TRP A 224 10.14 2.19 19.19
N LEU A 225 10.09 1.84 17.91
CA LEU A 225 10.04 0.46 17.43
C LEU A 225 11.44 -0.16 17.36
N SER A 226 12.44 0.63 16.94
CA SER A 226 13.85 0.23 17.02
C SER A 226 14.44 0.30 18.41
N ARG A 227 13.72 0.90 19.35
CA ARG A 227 14.26 1.22 20.68
C ARG A 227 15.57 2.02 20.57
N GLY A 228 15.73 2.85 19.53
CA GLY A 228 16.97 3.58 19.27
C GLY A 228 18.22 2.70 19.09
N CYS A 229 18.05 1.38 18.94
CA CYS A 229 19.14 0.43 18.78
C CYS A 229 19.67 0.50 17.35
N GLY A 230 21.00 0.43 17.22
CA GLY A 230 21.67 0.18 15.95
C GLY A 230 21.64 -1.31 15.59
N VAL A 231 22.18 -1.65 14.42
CA VAL A 231 22.41 -3.05 14.02
C VAL A 231 23.35 -3.70 15.06
N PRO A 232 22.97 -4.83 15.68
CA PRO A 232 23.84 -5.52 16.63
C PRO A 232 24.94 -6.29 15.91
N CYS A 233 25.99 -6.64 16.65
CA CYS A 233 27.04 -7.56 16.22
C CYS A 233 27.79 -7.10 14.96
N VAL A 234 27.97 -5.77 14.85
CA VAL A 234 28.77 -5.12 13.81
C VAL A 234 30.22 -5.59 13.95
N GLY A 235 30.70 -6.34 12.97
CA GLY A 235 32.04 -6.90 12.93
C GLY A 235 32.08 -8.44 12.99
N GLU A 236 31.02 -9.08 13.47
CA GLU A 236 30.89 -10.54 13.44
C GLU A 236 30.09 -11.02 12.23
N TYR A 237 28.99 -10.32 11.91
CA TYR A 237 28.10 -10.68 10.82
C TYR A 237 27.93 -9.56 9.81
N THR A 238 27.98 -9.92 8.53
CA THR A 238 27.67 -9.04 7.41
C THR A 238 26.20 -9.16 7.01
N TYR A 239 25.74 -8.28 6.10
CA TYR A 239 24.42 -8.42 5.48
C TYR A 239 24.21 -9.81 4.85
N VAL A 240 25.25 -10.35 4.20
CA VAL A 240 25.17 -11.65 3.51
C VAL A 240 24.94 -12.77 4.53
N ASP A 241 25.60 -12.72 5.67
CA ASP A 241 25.44 -13.69 6.75
C ASP A 241 24.01 -13.64 7.30
N TRP A 242 23.52 -12.44 7.64
CA TRP A 242 22.15 -12.25 8.11
C TRP A 242 21.11 -12.73 7.10
N ARG A 243 21.33 -12.48 5.80
CA ARG A 243 20.46 -12.97 4.74
C ARG A 243 20.48 -14.49 4.65
N GLY A 244 21.66 -15.12 4.74
CA GLY A 244 21.78 -16.58 4.75
C GLY A 244 20.99 -17.20 5.90
N MET A 245 21.10 -16.61 7.10
CA MET A 245 20.35 -17.05 8.29
C MET A 245 18.85 -16.80 8.17
N ALA A 246 18.46 -15.64 7.66
CA ALA A 246 17.05 -15.32 7.39
C ALA A 246 16.41 -16.35 6.47
N GLN A 247 17.15 -16.84 5.46
CA GLN A 247 16.71 -17.83 4.49
C GLN A 247 16.70 -19.26 5.04
N SER A 248 17.57 -19.58 6.02
CA SER A 248 17.59 -20.91 6.64
C SER A 248 16.46 -21.14 7.65
N ASN A 249 15.86 -20.08 8.19
CA ASN A 249 14.74 -20.20 9.12
C ASN A 249 13.54 -20.86 8.43
N ARG A 250 13.08 -21.97 9.01
CA ARG A 250 11.93 -22.70 8.50
C ARG A 250 10.63 -22.04 8.95
N PRO A 251 9.57 -22.08 8.12
CA PRO A 251 8.27 -21.47 8.42
C PRO A 251 7.57 -22.00 9.67
N ASP A 252 7.69 -23.31 9.91
CA ASP A 252 6.94 -24.06 10.92
C ASP A 252 7.69 -24.16 12.26
N ASP A 253 8.97 -23.75 12.27
CA ASP A 253 9.81 -23.79 13.46
C ASP A 253 9.76 -22.43 14.17
N ASP A 254 10.05 -22.43 15.48
CA ASP A 254 10.31 -21.19 16.21
C ASP A 254 11.47 -20.42 15.57
N LEU A 255 11.40 -19.09 15.61
CA LEU A 255 12.45 -18.25 15.05
C LEU A 255 13.77 -18.48 15.80
N THR A 256 14.80 -18.89 15.07
CA THR A 256 16.13 -19.14 15.63
C THR A 256 16.69 -17.89 16.29
N GLU A 257 17.10 -18.04 17.56
CA GLU A 257 17.79 -17.01 18.32
C GLU A 257 19.31 -17.20 18.24
N ILE A 258 20.03 -16.10 18.04
CA ILE A 258 21.49 -16.08 17.92
C ILE A 258 22.02 -15.10 18.95
N GLU A 259 22.96 -15.53 19.78
CA GLU A 259 23.65 -14.62 20.70
C GLU A 259 24.97 -14.18 20.09
N CYS A 260 25.23 -12.88 20.11
CA CYS A 260 26.49 -12.32 19.64
C CYS A 260 26.91 -11.09 20.44
N ALA A 261 28.21 -10.79 20.38
CA ALA A 261 28.81 -9.70 21.13
C ALA A 261 28.88 -8.42 20.29
N ASN A 262 28.40 -7.32 20.86
CA ASN A 262 28.56 -6.00 20.26
C ASN A 262 29.99 -5.48 20.46
N PRO A 263 30.41 -4.45 19.70
CA PRO A 263 31.73 -3.83 19.85
C PRO A 263 32.03 -3.29 21.26
N ASP A 264 30.99 -2.94 22.02
CA ASP A 264 31.09 -2.49 23.41
C ASP A 264 31.17 -3.63 24.44
N GLY A 265 31.14 -4.90 23.98
CA GLY A 265 31.18 -6.10 24.80
C GLY A 265 29.84 -6.52 25.42
N THR A 266 28.74 -5.81 25.12
CA THR A 266 27.39 -6.24 25.47
C THR A 266 26.97 -7.44 24.62
N ILE A 267 26.14 -8.33 25.17
CA ILE A 267 25.59 -9.47 24.44
C ILE A 267 24.18 -9.12 23.99
N THR A 268 23.90 -9.36 22.71
CA THR A 268 22.56 -9.23 22.14
C THR A 268 22.08 -10.59 21.64
N ASN A 269 20.86 -10.93 22.02
CA ASN A 269 20.10 -12.04 21.46
C ASN A 269 19.29 -11.53 20.25
N VAL A 270 19.59 -12.09 19.08
CA VAL A 270 19.12 -11.65 17.77
C VAL A 270 18.20 -12.70 17.17
N VAL A 271 17.04 -12.27 16.69
CA VAL A 271 16.20 -13.04 15.78
C VAL A 271 16.27 -12.36 14.41
N VAL A 272 16.49 -13.13 13.35
CA VAL A 272 16.64 -12.61 11.98
C VAL A 272 15.60 -13.24 11.06
N VAL A 273 14.93 -12.42 10.24
CA VAL A 273 13.84 -12.93 9.38
C VAL A 273 13.74 -12.17 8.06
N GLY A 274 13.52 -12.94 6.98
CA GLY A 274 13.23 -12.43 5.64
C GLY A 274 11.73 -12.22 5.42
N GLY A 275 11.33 -11.45 4.40
CA GLY A 275 9.92 -11.16 4.13
C GLY A 275 9.05 -12.41 3.90
N SER A 276 9.51 -13.35 3.08
CA SER A 276 8.77 -14.57 2.77
C SER A 276 8.60 -15.48 3.97
N ASN A 277 9.65 -15.62 4.79
CA ASN A 277 9.64 -16.42 6.01
C ASN A 277 8.80 -15.76 7.11
N LEU A 278 8.87 -14.43 7.25
CA LEU A 278 8.01 -13.68 8.16
C LEU A 278 6.53 -13.89 7.86
N ARG A 279 6.14 -13.84 6.58
CA ARG A 279 4.74 -14.05 6.19
C ARG A 279 4.25 -15.43 6.60
N GLN A 280 5.07 -16.46 6.43
CA GLN A 280 4.68 -17.82 6.78
C GLN A 280 4.63 -18.01 8.30
N TYR A 281 5.66 -17.55 9.02
CA TYR A 281 5.69 -17.53 10.49
C TYR A 281 4.45 -16.82 11.06
N TYR A 282 4.13 -15.63 10.53
CA TYR A 282 2.96 -14.86 10.97
C TYR A 282 1.66 -15.65 10.77
N ARG A 283 1.47 -16.30 9.61
CA ARG A 283 0.28 -17.11 9.32
C ARG A 283 0.15 -18.30 10.27
N ALA A 284 1.26 -18.95 10.62
CA ALA A 284 1.27 -20.06 11.58
C ALA A 284 0.96 -19.62 13.02
N HIS A 285 1.36 -18.40 13.40
CA HIS A 285 1.32 -17.94 14.80
C HIS A 285 0.26 -16.88 15.12
N ALA A 286 -0.41 -16.29 14.12
CA ALA A 286 -1.40 -15.22 14.34
C ALA A 286 -2.52 -15.65 15.30
N ALA A 287 -3.08 -16.85 15.13
CA ALA A 287 -4.11 -17.33 16.04
C ALA A 287 -3.60 -17.42 17.50
N ALA A 288 -2.38 -17.92 17.71
CA ALA A 288 -1.76 -18.01 19.03
C ALA A 288 -1.51 -16.61 19.65
N MET A 289 -0.99 -15.66 18.87
CA MET A 289 -0.80 -14.27 19.31
C MET A 289 -2.13 -13.63 19.76
N ALA A 290 -3.22 -13.92 19.04
CA ALA A 290 -4.54 -13.41 19.39
C ALA A 290 -5.17 -14.11 20.60
N HIS A 291 -4.76 -15.34 20.91
CA HIS A 291 -5.33 -16.15 21.99
C HIS A 291 -4.65 -15.94 23.36
N ASP A 292 -3.33 -15.66 23.41
CA ASP A 292 -2.59 -15.41 24.66
C ASP A 292 -2.93 -14.03 25.26
N ARG A 293 -4.15 -13.88 25.79
CA ARG A 293 -4.73 -12.58 26.19
C ARG A 293 -4.74 -12.29 27.69
N GLN A 294 -4.97 -13.31 28.52
CA GLN A 294 -5.06 -13.14 29.97
C GLN A 294 -3.69 -13.25 30.67
N SER A 295 -2.61 -12.98 29.93
CA SER A 295 -1.25 -13.05 30.43
C SER A 295 -0.63 -11.67 30.60
N ALA A 296 0.41 -11.59 31.44
CA ALA A 296 1.25 -10.41 31.51
C ALA A 296 1.89 -10.06 30.14
N ASN A 297 2.04 -11.06 29.25
CA ASN A 297 2.58 -10.89 27.90
C ASN A 297 1.65 -10.04 27.05
N ALA A 298 0.34 -10.28 27.14
CA ALA A 298 -0.66 -9.53 26.41
C ALA A 298 -0.67 -8.04 26.75
N TYR A 299 -0.56 -7.71 28.05
CA TYR A 299 -0.40 -6.34 28.51
C TYR A 299 0.90 -5.72 27.98
N ARG A 300 2.03 -6.43 28.14
CA ARG A 300 3.35 -5.97 27.67
C ARG A 300 3.38 -5.73 26.16
N TRP A 301 2.71 -6.58 25.39
CA TRP A 301 2.62 -6.43 23.94
C TRP A 301 1.90 -5.14 23.54
N ALA A 302 0.76 -4.79 24.15
CA ALA A 302 0.12 -3.50 23.90
C ALA A 302 1.01 -2.31 24.28
N ILE A 303 1.72 -2.41 25.41
CA ILE A 303 2.70 -1.40 25.83
C ILE A 303 3.79 -1.23 24.75
N ASN A 304 4.28 -2.33 24.18
CA ASN A 304 5.29 -2.34 23.11
C ASN A 304 4.76 -1.79 21.79
N LEU A 305 3.47 -1.94 21.51
CA LEU A 305 2.78 -1.33 20.36
C LEU A 305 2.53 0.19 20.52
N GLY A 306 3.00 0.81 21.61
CA GLY A 306 2.79 2.22 21.90
C GLY A 306 1.54 2.54 22.73
N GLY A 307 0.91 1.51 23.30
CA GLY A 307 -0.24 1.65 24.20
C GLY A 307 0.08 2.34 25.52
N THR A 308 -0.92 3.04 26.06
CA THR A 308 -0.93 3.50 27.46
C THR A 308 -1.25 2.33 28.40
N PRO A 309 -0.97 2.45 29.72
CA PRO A 309 -1.37 1.43 30.70
C PRO A 309 -2.86 1.08 30.65
N ILE A 310 -3.74 2.09 30.46
CA ILE A 310 -5.18 1.88 30.37
C ILE A 310 -5.54 1.05 29.13
N GLU A 311 -4.93 1.37 27.99
CA GLU A 311 -5.19 0.63 26.75
C GLU A 311 -4.60 -0.76 26.75
N ALA A 312 -3.45 -0.95 27.40
CA ALA A 312 -2.84 -2.26 27.57
C ALA A 312 -3.69 -3.15 28.49
N ASN A 313 -4.23 -2.60 29.56
CA ASN A 313 -5.19 -3.32 30.41
C ASN A 313 -6.46 -3.66 29.62
N ARG A 314 -7.00 -2.71 28.85
CA ARG A 314 -8.16 -2.97 27.97
C ARG A 314 -7.86 -4.05 26.94
N PHE A 315 -6.68 -4.04 26.33
CA PHE A 315 -6.22 -5.04 25.36
C PHE A 315 -6.09 -6.44 25.96
N ALA A 316 -5.57 -6.57 27.18
CA ALA A 316 -5.47 -7.85 27.89
C ALA A 316 -6.87 -8.46 28.20
N ASN A 317 -7.90 -7.63 28.28
CA ASN A 317 -9.27 -8.05 28.60
C ASN A 317 -10.19 -8.21 27.38
N ILE A 318 -9.68 -8.14 26.14
CA ILE A 318 -10.49 -8.37 24.94
C ILE A 318 -10.88 -9.85 24.87
N VAL A 319 -12.18 -10.14 24.91
CA VAL A 319 -12.72 -11.50 24.81
C VAL A 319 -12.98 -11.93 23.37
N ASP A 320 -13.38 -11.00 22.49
CA ASP A 320 -13.64 -11.31 21.08
C ASP A 320 -12.34 -11.24 20.28
N GLU A 321 -11.77 -12.40 19.94
CA GLU A 321 -10.51 -12.54 19.18
C GLU A 321 -10.53 -11.75 17.87
N ARG A 322 -11.70 -11.57 17.24
CA ARG A 322 -11.83 -10.78 16.00
C ARG A 322 -11.45 -9.31 16.20
N LYS A 323 -11.71 -8.77 17.39
CA LYS A 323 -11.40 -7.37 17.74
C LYS A 323 -9.94 -7.14 18.11
N VAL A 324 -9.18 -8.20 18.39
CA VAL A 324 -7.77 -8.10 18.81
C VAL A 324 -6.93 -7.44 17.71
N TRP A 325 -7.12 -7.87 16.46
CA TRP A 325 -6.31 -7.35 15.35
C TRP A 325 -6.62 -5.90 15.04
N ASP A 326 -7.88 -5.49 15.08
CA ASP A 326 -8.22 -4.08 14.90
C ASP A 326 -7.68 -3.22 16.03
N TYR A 327 -7.65 -3.75 17.26
CA TYR A 327 -7.01 -3.04 18.37
C TYR A 327 -5.49 -2.89 18.17
N VAL A 328 -4.80 -3.97 17.75
CA VAL A 328 -3.36 -3.94 17.42
C VAL A 328 -3.09 -2.90 16.32
N LEU A 329 -3.85 -2.94 15.23
CA LEU A 329 -3.70 -2.00 14.12
C LEU A 329 -4.02 -0.56 14.53
N GLY A 330 -5.05 -0.36 15.35
CA GLY A 330 -5.40 0.94 15.93
C GLY A 330 -4.28 1.52 16.78
N LEU A 331 -3.65 0.71 17.63
CA LEU A 331 -2.48 1.11 18.42
C LEU A 331 -1.31 1.50 17.51
N MET A 332 -0.99 0.69 16.50
CA MET A 332 0.13 0.94 15.58
C MET A 332 -0.07 2.20 14.73
N ASN A 333 -1.28 2.44 14.24
CA ASN A 333 -1.59 3.65 13.49
C ASN A 333 -1.48 4.89 14.37
N ARG A 334 -2.00 4.82 15.61
CA ARG A 334 -1.85 5.90 16.58
C ARG A 334 -0.39 6.11 16.99
N ALA A 335 0.42 5.06 17.00
CA ALA A 335 1.87 5.12 17.18
C ALA A 335 2.63 5.71 15.99
N GLY A 336 1.93 6.06 14.90
CA GLY A 336 2.57 6.60 13.70
C GLY A 336 3.57 5.63 13.09
N MET A 337 3.31 4.31 13.20
CA MET A 337 4.29 3.29 12.81
C MET A 337 4.74 3.43 11.34
N LEU A 338 3.79 3.69 10.45
CA LEU A 338 4.07 3.92 9.04
C LEU A 338 4.18 5.42 8.76
N LYS A 339 5.43 5.90 8.76
CA LYS A 339 5.81 7.24 8.32
C LYS A 339 6.72 7.11 7.11
N PHE A 340 6.48 7.87 6.06
CA PHE A 340 7.35 7.94 4.89
C PHE A 340 8.53 8.88 5.14
N GLN A 341 9.61 8.65 4.40
CA GLN A 341 10.78 9.51 4.42
C GLN A 341 10.45 10.94 3.96
N PRO A 342 11.15 11.97 4.46
CA PRO A 342 10.90 13.37 4.10
C PRO A 342 10.87 13.64 2.59
N TRP A 343 11.78 13.02 1.82
CA TRP A 343 11.81 13.17 0.36
C TRP A 343 10.57 12.57 -0.32
N ILE A 344 10.04 11.46 0.20
CA ILE A 344 8.79 10.87 -0.30
C ILE A 344 7.63 11.82 -0.03
N ALA A 345 7.51 12.31 1.21
CA ALA A 345 6.44 13.22 1.62
C ALA A 345 6.40 14.49 0.75
N ARG A 346 7.56 15.10 0.53
CA ARG A 346 7.75 16.25 -0.37
C ARG A 346 7.25 15.97 -1.78
N ASP A 347 7.67 14.84 -2.35
CA ASP A 347 7.43 14.55 -3.75
C ASP A 347 5.97 14.12 -3.99
N VAL A 348 5.35 13.48 -3.00
CA VAL A 348 3.89 13.26 -2.95
C VAL A 348 3.13 14.57 -2.82
N GLU A 349 3.55 15.50 -1.95
CA GLU A 349 2.94 16.83 -1.83
C GLU A 349 2.97 17.58 -3.17
N ARG A 350 4.13 17.59 -3.84
CA ARG A 350 4.30 18.23 -5.16
C ARG A 350 3.40 17.60 -6.21
N LEU A 351 3.29 16.28 -6.22
CA LEU A 351 2.41 15.57 -7.14
C LEU A 351 0.94 15.93 -6.88
N LEU A 352 0.50 15.84 -5.63
CA LEU A 352 -0.88 16.19 -5.25
C LEU A 352 -1.18 17.68 -5.45
N GLY A 353 -0.18 18.55 -5.39
CA GLY A 353 -0.31 19.98 -5.68
C GLY A 353 -0.71 20.29 -7.12
N VAL A 354 -0.48 19.36 -8.06
CA VAL A 354 -0.93 19.49 -9.47
C VAL A 354 -2.22 18.73 -9.78
N PHE A 355 -2.83 18.09 -8.78
CA PHE A 355 -4.11 17.39 -8.95
C PHE A 355 -5.27 18.39 -8.95
N ASP A 356 -6.26 18.11 -9.80
CA ASP A 356 -7.53 18.85 -9.82
C ASP A 356 -8.55 18.33 -8.79
N LEU A 357 -8.17 17.37 -7.94
CA LEU A 357 -9.05 16.86 -6.90
C LEU A 357 -9.38 18.00 -5.91
N PRO A 358 -10.67 18.34 -5.70
CA PRO A 358 -11.04 19.41 -4.78
C PRO A 358 -10.51 19.13 -3.37
N ARG A 359 -10.01 20.18 -2.68
CA ARG A 359 -9.38 20.10 -1.34
C ARG A 359 -10.34 19.79 -0.18
N GLY A 360 -11.52 19.24 -0.48
CA GLY A 360 -12.57 18.92 0.49
C GLY A 360 -12.69 17.43 0.77
N GLU A 361 -13.86 17.01 1.22
CA GLU A 361 -14.19 15.59 1.33
C GLU A 361 -14.37 14.97 -0.05
N TYR A 362 -13.90 13.74 -0.18
CA TYR A 362 -14.05 12.93 -1.37
C TYR A 362 -14.19 11.45 -0.97
N THR A 363 -14.79 10.69 -1.87
CA THR A 363 -14.78 9.23 -1.84
C THR A 363 -13.66 8.74 -2.73
N ALA A 364 -13.02 7.64 -2.35
CA ALA A 364 -11.99 7.01 -3.15
C ALA A 364 -12.40 5.60 -3.53
N ILE A 365 -12.21 5.25 -4.81
CA ILE A 365 -12.41 3.92 -5.35
C ILE A 365 -11.04 3.39 -5.79
N HIS A 366 -10.67 2.21 -5.31
CA HIS A 366 -9.53 1.46 -5.84
C HIS A 366 -10.05 0.32 -6.71
N VAL A 367 -9.70 0.33 -7.99
CA VAL A 367 -10.10 -0.68 -8.96
C VAL A 367 -8.87 -1.43 -9.40
N ARG A 368 -8.71 -2.66 -8.92
CA ARG A 368 -7.59 -3.52 -9.32
C ARG A 368 -7.94 -4.35 -10.56
N ARG A 369 -7.03 -4.34 -11.53
CA ARG A 369 -7.10 -4.98 -12.86
C ARG A 369 -5.80 -5.76 -13.15
N GLY A 370 -5.59 -6.07 -14.43
CA GLY A 370 -4.35 -6.60 -14.99
C GLY A 370 -3.92 -7.98 -14.45
N ASP A 371 -2.59 -8.14 -14.36
CA ASP A 371 -1.89 -9.39 -14.00
C ASP A 371 -2.45 -10.08 -12.73
N LYS A 372 -2.88 -9.30 -11.75
CA LYS A 372 -3.42 -9.82 -10.51
C LYS A 372 -4.72 -10.58 -10.73
N LEU A 373 -5.58 -10.14 -11.64
CA LEU A 373 -6.85 -10.80 -11.94
C LEU A 373 -6.65 -12.07 -12.76
N ALA A 374 -5.57 -12.15 -13.54
CA ALA A 374 -5.21 -13.35 -14.30
C ALA A 374 -4.72 -14.49 -13.39
N TYR A 375 -4.03 -14.17 -12.27
CA TYR A 375 -3.40 -15.20 -11.42
C TYR A 375 -3.90 -15.20 -9.98
N GLU A 376 -3.66 -14.13 -9.20
CA GLU A 376 -3.88 -14.14 -7.74
C GLU A 376 -5.35 -14.04 -7.33
N ALA A 377 -6.14 -13.24 -8.07
CA ALA A 377 -7.52 -12.94 -7.75
C ALA A 377 -8.52 -13.58 -8.72
N ARG A 378 -8.05 -14.44 -9.63
CA ARG A 378 -8.89 -15.10 -10.65
C ARG A 378 -10.08 -15.83 -10.04
N GLY A 379 -9.86 -16.60 -8.97
CA GLY A 379 -10.93 -17.33 -8.30
C GLY A 379 -12.02 -16.42 -7.70
N GLU A 380 -11.66 -15.21 -7.27
CA GLU A 380 -12.60 -14.23 -6.73
C GLU A 380 -13.44 -13.58 -7.85
N VAL A 381 -12.84 -13.36 -9.03
CA VAL A 381 -13.56 -12.92 -10.24
C VAL A 381 -14.52 -14.02 -10.73
N GLU A 382 -14.08 -15.27 -10.74
CA GLU A 382 -14.92 -16.42 -11.09
C GLU A 382 -16.10 -16.56 -10.12
N MET A 383 -15.88 -16.39 -8.81
CA MET A 383 -16.97 -16.38 -7.83
C MET A 383 -17.94 -15.22 -8.06
N PHE A 384 -17.43 -14.02 -8.37
CA PHE A 384 -18.25 -12.87 -8.71
C PHE A 384 -19.18 -13.14 -9.89
N TRP A 385 -18.66 -13.71 -10.98
CA TRP A 385 -19.44 -14.00 -12.17
C TRP A 385 -20.37 -15.20 -12.01
N ARG A 386 -19.93 -16.24 -11.29
CA ARG A 386 -20.77 -17.39 -10.92
C ARG A 386 -22.00 -16.95 -10.13
N SER A 387 -21.85 -15.99 -9.22
CA SER A 387 -22.98 -15.43 -8.45
C SER A 387 -24.02 -14.71 -9.32
N ARG A 388 -23.67 -14.37 -10.57
CA ARG A 388 -24.54 -13.74 -11.58
C ARG A 388 -25.02 -14.71 -12.67
N GLY A 389 -24.82 -16.01 -12.47
CA GLY A 389 -25.28 -17.05 -13.40
C GLY A 389 -24.28 -17.42 -14.49
N HIS A 390 -23.08 -16.83 -14.51
CA HIS A 390 -22.01 -17.24 -15.43
C HIS A 390 -21.20 -18.37 -14.81
N THR A 391 -21.62 -19.61 -15.04
CA THR A 391 -21.00 -20.81 -14.44
C THR A 391 -19.82 -21.36 -15.25
N ASP A 392 -19.73 -20.99 -16.53
CA ASP A 392 -18.65 -21.40 -17.44
C ASP A 392 -17.43 -20.47 -17.26
N VAL A 393 -16.42 -20.96 -16.56
CA VAL A 393 -15.20 -20.19 -16.23
C VAL A 393 -14.35 -19.86 -17.45
N ASP A 394 -14.51 -20.62 -18.55
CA ASP A 394 -13.80 -20.39 -19.80
C ASP A 394 -14.49 -19.33 -20.67
N ASN A 395 -15.71 -18.91 -20.30
CA ASN A 395 -16.54 -17.97 -21.06
C ASN A 395 -17.24 -16.95 -20.15
N LEU A 396 -16.46 -16.29 -19.29
CA LEU A 396 -16.94 -15.19 -18.47
C LEU A 396 -17.12 -13.91 -19.33
N PRO A 397 -18.07 -13.00 -18.99
CA PRO A 397 -18.27 -11.77 -19.74
C PRO A 397 -17.02 -10.89 -19.83
N THR A 398 -16.28 -10.83 -18.72
CA THR A 398 -14.93 -10.27 -18.63
C THR A 398 -14.14 -11.08 -17.62
N ASP A 399 -12.82 -10.95 -17.65
CA ASP A 399 -11.90 -11.51 -16.66
C ASP A 399 -11.69 -10.58 -15.44
N TYR A 400 -12.60 -9.63 -15.24
CA TYR A 400 -12.55 -8.68 -14.14
C TYR A 400 -13.95 -8.35 -13.58
N VAL A 401 -14.00 -7.60 -12.47
CA VAL A 401 -15.24 -7.08 -11.86
C VAL A 401 -15.57 -5.69 -12.41
N PRO A 402 -16.65 -5.46 -13.16
CA PRO A 402 -16.94 -4.16 -13.79
C PRO A 402 -17.00 -2.99 -12.79
N PHE A 403 -16.53 -1.82 -13.21
CA PHE A 403 -16.54 -0.57 -12.43
C PHE A 403 -17.93 -0.21 -11.90
N GLN A 404 -18.98 -0.48 -12.69
CA GLN A 404 -20.37 -0.31 -12.27
C GLN A 404 -20.67 -1.01 -10.93
N HIS A 405 -20.02 -2.14 -10.64
CA HIS A 405 -20.22 -2.83 -9.37
C HIS A 405 -19.63 -2.10 -8.16
N TYR A 406 -18.57 -1.32 -8.35
CA TYR A 406 -18.03 -0.46 -7.29
C TYR A 406 -19.00 0.68 -6.98
N LEU A 407 -19.71 1.20 -7.98
CA LEU A 407 -20.73 2.23 -7.80
C LEU A 407 -21.97 1.71 -7.05
N ALA A 408 -22.28 0.41 -7.16
CA ALA A 408 -23.36 -0.22 -6.42
C ALA A 408 -23.20 -0.14 -4.88
N GLN A 409 -22.02 0.25 -4.38
CA GLN A 409 -21.82 0.51 -2.95
C GLN A 409 -22.53 1.79 -2.45
N TRP A 410 -23.05 2.62 -3.35
CA TRP A 410 -24.00 3.69 -3.03
C TRP A 410 -25.47 3.25 -3.07
N ASP A 411 -25.77 2.01 -3.47
CA ASP A 411 -27.12 1.44 -3.41
C ASP A 411 -27.51 1.03 -1.97
N GLY A 412 -26.62 1.27 -1.00
CA GLY A 412 -26.71 0.87 0.39
C GLY A 412 -27.50 1.84 1.29
N PRO A 413 -27.12 1.99 2.58
CA PRO A 413 -27.94 2.66 3.60
C PRO A 413 -28.03 4.19 3.47
N GLU A 414 -27.28 4.79 2.54
CA GLU A 414 -27.38 6.22 2.24
C GLU A 414 -28.65 6.48 1.45
N THR A 415 -29.76 6.67 2.17
CA THR A 415 -31.02 7.08 1.54
C THR A 415 -30.84 8.46 0.92
N CYS A 416 -31.27 8.61 -0.34
CA CYS A 416 -31.36 9.92 -0.98
C CYS A 416 -32.11 10.89 -0.06
N PRO A 417 -31.47 11.98 0.41
CA PRO A 417 -32.17 12.97 1.19
C PRO A 417 -33.32 13.53 0.35
N THR A 418 -34.44 13.84 0.99
CA THR A 418 -35.60 14.42 0.31
C THR A 418 -35.84 15.84 0.82
N ASP A 419 -36.38 16.69 -0.04
CA ASP A 419 -36.89 18.00 0.38
C ASP A 419 -38.25 17.88 1.08
N ASP A 420 -38.81 19.01 1.50
CA ASP A 420 -40.11 19.06 2.19
C ASP A 420 -41.27 18.52 1.31
N ASP A 421 -41.09 18.46 -0.02
CA ASP A 421 -42.06 17.93 -0.97
C ASP A 421 -41.84 16.42 -1.26
N GLY A 422 -40.86 15.79 -0.61
CA GLY A 422 -40.51 14.39 -0.83
C GLY A 422 -39.69 14.14 -2.10
N ARG A 423 -39.15 15.17 -2.75
CA ARG A 423 -38.31 15.02 -3.96
C ARG A 423 -36.86 14.74 -3.55
N PRO A 424 -36.16 13.84 -4.27
CA PRO A 424 -34.76 13.55 -3.98
C PRO A 424 -33.89 14.79 -4.19
N LEU A 425 -33.12 15.14 -3.17
CA LEU A 425 -32.09 16.17 -3.21
C LEU A 425 -30.82 15.57 -3.82
N ILE A 426 -30.23 16.29 -4.77
CA ILE A 426 -28.97 15.88 -5.40
C ILE A 426 -27.82 16.06 -4.41
N VAL A 427 -27.16 14.95 -4.09
CA VAL A 427 -25.94 14.88 -3.28
C VAL A 427 -24.75 14.74 -4.23
N ARG A 428 -23.84 15.72 -4.18
CA ARG A 428 -22.63 15.73 -5.01
C ARG A 428 -21.48 15.05 -4.33
N HIS A 429 -20.78 14.20 -5.06
CA HIS A 429 -19.61 13.46 -4.58
C HIS A 429 -18.43 13.67 -5.53
N ASN A 430 -17.30 14.09 -4.97
CA ASN A 430 -16.02 13.97 -5.68
C ASN A 430 -15.49 12.55 -5.47
N VAL A 431 -15.19 11.84 -6.55
CA VAL A 431 -14.77 10.45 -6.53
C VAL A 431 -13.37 10.33 -7.13
N TYR A 432 -12.38 10.08 -6.27
CA TYR A 432 -11.03 9.74 -6.72
C TYR A 432 -10.99 8.27 -7.14
N VAL A 433 -10.45 7.96 -8.32
CA VAL A 433 -10.32 6.60 -8.83
C VAL A 433 -8.84 6.27 -8.98
N ALA A 434 -8.36 5.33 -8.17
CA ALA A 434 -7.05 4.72 -8.33
C ALA A 434 -7.23 3.39 -9.07
N THR A 435 -6.66 3.27 -10.27
CA THR A 435 -6.65 1.99 -11.01
C THR A 435 -5.35 1.77 -11.77
N ASP A 436 -4.95 0.50 -11.89
CA ASP A 436 -3.85 0.06 -12.73
C ASP A 436 -4.27 -0.10 -14.20
N ASP A 437 -5.55 0.09 -14.53
CA ASP A 437 -6.06 0.15 -15.90
C ASP A 437 -6.97 1.39 -16.10
N PRO A 438 -6.37 2.59 -16.15
CA PRO A 438 -7.09 3.84 -16.30
C PRO A 438 -7.85 3.93 -17.62
N VAL A 439 -7.37 3.26 -18.68
CA VAL A 439 -7.99 3.29 -20.00
C VAL A 439 -9.32 2.55 -19.98
N VAL A 440 -9.34 1.31 -19.49
CA VAL A 440 -10.57 0.53 -19.42
C VAL A 440 -11.56 1.16 -18.44
N VAL A 441 -11.11 1.61 -17.26
CA VAL A 441 -12.02 2.22 -16.28
C VAL A 441 -12.61 3.53 -16.80
N ARG A 442 -11.85 4.38 -17.51
CA ARG A 442 -12.39 5.58 -18.16
C ARG A 442 -13.41 5.23 -19.24
N SER A 443 -13.16 4.18 -20.03
CA SER A 443 -14.10 3.66 -21.02
C SER A 443 -15.39 3.13 -20.38
N GLU A 444 -15.29 2.42 -19.25
CA GLU A 444 -16.46 1.96 -18.50
C GLU A 444 -17.26 3.16 -17.95
N ILE A 445 -16.59 4.19 -17.40
CA ILE A 445 -17.23 5.44 -16.98
C ILE A 445 -17.87 6.18 -18.16
N ALA A 446 -17.24 6.16 -19.34
CA ALA A 446 -17.78 6.68 -20.60
C ALA A 446 -19.11 6.01 -20.97
N ALA A 447 -19.22 4.71 -20.72
CA ALA A 447 -20.38 3.91 -21.04
C ALA A 447 -21.50 3.93 -19.98
N LEU A 448 -21.27 4.52 -18.80
CA LEU A 448 -22.30 4.59 -17.75
C LEU A 448 -23.54 5.40 -18.19
N PRO A 449 -24.76 4.98 -17.78
CA PRO A 449 -25.98 5.73 -18.06
C PRO A 449 -26.03 7.05 -17.27
N ASN A 450 -27.01 7.90 -17.59
CA ASN A 450 -27.33 9.13 -16.83
C ASN A 450 -26.16 10.11 -16.70
N ARG A 451 -25.43 10.33 -17.80
CA ARG A 451 -24.35 11.33 -17.85
C ARG A 451 -24.90 12.74 -17.65
N VAL A 452 -24.30 13.46 -16.70
CA VAL A 452 -24.59 14.89 -16.45
C VAL A 452 -23.41 15.79 -16.82
N GLY A 453 -22.24 15.20 -17.11
CA GLY A 453 -21.06 15.89 -17.63
C GLY A 453 -20.03 14.91 -18.22
N PRO A 454 -18.88 15.41 -18.71
CA PRO A 454 -17.84 14.57 -19.30
C PRO A 454 -17.33 13.46 -18.36
N ASN A 455 -17.12 13.83 -17.09
CA ASN A 455 -16.63 12.96 -16.03
C ASN A 455 -17.65 12.82 -14.88
N SER A 456 -18.94 13.08 -15.16
CA SER A 456 -19.97 13.08 -14.12
C SER A 456 -21.20 12.27 -14.51
N VAL A 457 -21.73 11.50 -13.56
CA VAL A 457 -22.94 10.68 -13.72
C VAL A 457 -23.89 10.92 -12.56
N LEU A 458 -25.19 10.80 -12.82
CA LEU A 458 -26.21 10.73 -11.78
C LEU A 458 -26.52 9.26 -11.47
N TRP A 459 -26.11 8.81 -10.29
CA TRP A 459 -26.29 7.46 -9.77
C TRP A 459 -27.46 7.40 -8.79
N ASN A 460 -28.31 6.38 -8.88
CA ASN A 460 -29.51 6.18 -8.05
C ASN A 460 -30.39 7.44 -7.90
N ASP A 461 -30.54 8.19 -8.98
CA ASP A 461 -31.37 9.40 -9.08
C ASP A 461 -31.01 10.58 -8.15
N CYS A 462 -30.04 10.44 -7.24
CA CYS A 462 -29.67 11.50 -6.31
C CYS A 462 -28.16 11.70 -6.11
N HIS A 463 -27.31 10.73 -6.47
CA HIS A 463 -25.87 10.85 -6.27
C HIS A 463 -25.18 11.33 -7.55
N GLU A 464 -24.86 12.61 -7.62
CA GLU A 464 -24.05 13.16 -8.70
C GLU A 464 -22.57 12.86 -8.39
N LEU A 465 -21.99 11.90 -9.11
CA LEU A 465 -20.61 11.44 -8.94
C LEU A 465 -19.72 12.11 -9.98
N THR A 466 -18.69 12.83 -9.56
CA THR A 466 -17.65 13.40 -10.45
C THR A 466 -16.33 12.67 -10.25
N PHE A 467 -15.81 12.06 -11.32
CA PHE A 467 -14.63 11.20 -11.26
C PHE A 467 -13.33 11.96 -11.53
N TYR A 468 -12.32 11.68 -10.72
CA TYR A 468 -10.96 12.22 -10.81
C TYR A 468 -9.95 11.08 -10.84
N PHE A 469 -8.95 11.19 -11.69
CA PHE A 469 -7.84 10.24 -11.84
C PHE A 469 -6.52 10.92 -11.55
N ASN A 470 -5.46 10.14 -11.40
CA ASN A 470 -4.12 10.69 -11.31
C ASN A 470 -3.74 11.28 -12.68
N PRO A 471 -3.25 12.53 -12.77
CA PRO A 471 -2.86 13.15 -14.05
C PRO A 471 -1.69 12.45 -14.74
N THR A 472 -1.00 11.51 -14.06
CA THR A 472 0.08 10.73 -14.65
C THR A 472 -0.31 9.30 -15.02
N ASP A 473 -1.57 8.89 -14.83
CA ASP A 473 -2.04 7.52 -15.07
C ASP A 473 -1.82 7.03 -16.50
N VAL A 474 -1.73 7.93 -17.48
CA VAL A 474 -1.45 7.61 -18.90
C VAL A 474 -0.02 7.11 -19.15
N ASP A 475 0.92 7.40 -18.26
CA ASP A 475 2.36 7.15 -18.45
C ASP A 475 3.02 6.42 -17.27
N ALA A 476 2.45 6.55 -16.08
CA ALA A 476 2.98 6.01 -14.84
C ALA A 476 1.89 5.19 -14.16
N TYR A 477 1.72 3.95 -14.59
CA TYR A 477 0.87 2.98 -13.89
C TYR A 477 1.36 2.85 -12.45
N HIS A 478 0.44 3.06 -11.51
CA HIS A 478 0.78 3.08 -10.09
C HIS A 478 1.10 1.67 -9.53
N LEU A 479 0.90 0.61 -10.33
CA LEU A 479 1.24 -0.78 -10.04
C LEU A 479 1.75 -1.48 -11.31
N ASN A 480 3.01 -1.92 -11.29
CA ASN A 480 3.71 -2.63 -12.37
C ASN A 480 3.75 -1.83 -13.67
N GLY A 481 4.91 -1.22 -13.95
CA GLY A 481 5.16 -0.66 -15.28
C GLY A 481 4.81 -1.70 -16.34
N ASN A 482 4.09 -1.25 -17.35
CA ASN A 482 3.79 -1.89 -18.64
C ASN A 482 2.38 -2.45 -18.82
N GLY A 483 1.60 -2.76 -17.78
CA GLY A 483 0.30 -3.42 -17.93
C GLY A 483 0.43 -4.83 -18.55
N GLU A 484 0.07 -5.88 -17.80
CA GLU A 484 0.00 -7.29 -18.24
C GLU A 484 1.26 -7.98 -18.82
N GLY A 485 2.20 -7.29 -19.47
CA GLY A 485 3.36 -7.88 -20.14
C GLY A 485 4.56 -8.16 -19.24
N GLY A 486 4.49 -7.81 -17.96
CA GLY A 486 5.67 -7.72 -17.10
C GLY A 486 6.72 -6.78 -17.70
N PHE A 487 7.90 -6.71 -17.08
CA PHE A 487 9.08 -6.16 -17.72
C PHE A 487 9.49 -7.09 -18.88
N SER A 488 8.74 -7.08 -19.98
CA SER A 488 9.21 -7.71 -21.20
C SER A 488 10.54 -7.05 -21.59
N ASP A 489 11.53 -7.86 -21.97
CA ASP A 489 12.92 -7.47 -22.26
C ASP A 489 13.06 -6.31 -23.29
N GLU A 490 11.96 -5.92 -23.94
CA GLU A 490 11.90 -4.82 -24.90
C GLU A 490 11.65 -3.44 -24.26
N SER A 491 11.23 -3.34 -22.99
CA SER A 491 11.17 -2.05 -22.25
C SER A 491 12.57 -1.64 -21.73
N ARG A 492 13.51 -1.55 -22.66
CA ARG A 492 14.96 -1.40 -22.46
C ARG A 492 15.42 -0.04 -21.90
N GLU A 493 14.55 0.75 -21.28
CA GLU A 493 14.84 2.13 -20.84
C GLU A 493 14.22 2.55 -19.49
N ASP A 494 13.68 1.64 -18.67
CA ASP A 494 13.24 2.01 -17.31
C ASP A 494 14.43 2.33 -16.41
N ASN A 495 14.79 3.61 -16.33
CA ASN A 495 15.86 4.09 -15.47
C ASN A 495 15.34 4.27 -14.03
N CYS A 496 16.27 4.43 -13.08
CA CYS A 496 15.89 4.55 -11.67
C CYS A 496 15.02 5.79 -11.36
N PHE A 497 15.03 6.84 -12.18
CA PHE A 497 14.19 8.03 -12.00
C PHE A 497 12.74 7.75 -12.39
N ASP A 498 12.51 7.06 -13.50
CA ASP A 498 11.16 6.67 -13.93
C ASP A 498 10.53 5.74 -12.90
N ARG A 499 11.32 4.82 -12.34
CA ARG A 499 10.90 3.99 -11.21
C ARG A 499 10.54 4.80 -9.97
N TYR A 500 11.38 5.77 -9.60
CA TYR A 500 11.09 6.65 -8.46
C TYR A 500 9.79 7.41 -8.68
N HIS A 501 9.59 7.96 -9.88
CA HIS A 501 8.38 8.68 -10.24
C HIS A 501 7.14 7.78 -10.12
N ARG A 502 7.16 6.56 -10.67
CA ARG A 502 6.05 5.60 -10.51
C ARG A 502 5.78 5.29 -9.04
N ASN A 503 6.82 5.16 -8.22
CA ASN A 503 6.66 4.93 -6.79
C ASN A 503 6.00 6.12 -6.08
N ILE A 504 6.35 7.36 -6.44
CA ILE A 504 5.67 8.55 -5.91
C ILE A 504 4.20 8.60 -6.31
N VAL A 505 3.87 8.26 -7.55
CA VAL A 505 2.48 8.14 -8.04
C VAL A 505 1.72 7.09 -7.22
N SER A 506 2.32 5.91 -7.06
CA SER A 506 1.84 4.81 -6.21
C SER A 506 1.54 5.24 -4.77
N ILE A 507 2.46 5.98 -4.15
CA ILE A 507 2.29 6.41 -2.76
C ILE A 507 1.24 7.52 -2.65
N ALA A 508 1.16 8.42 -3.64
CA ALA A 508 0.14 9.46 -3.71
C ALA A 508 -1.28 8.87 -3.81
N ASP A 509 -1.47 7.83 -4.63
CA ASP A 509 -2.73 7.09 -4.69
C ASP A 509 -3.06 6.48 -3.34
N MET A 510 -2.11 5.75 -2.72
CA MET A 510 -2.32 5.13 -1.42
C MET A 510 -2.67 6.17 -0.34
N PHE A 511 -2.04 7.34 -0.39
CA PHE A 511 -2.35 8.48 0.49
C PHE A 511 -3.77 8.98 0.30
N LEU A 512 -4.21 9.20 -0.95
CA LEU A 512 -5.57 9.63 -1.25
C LEU A 512 -6.60 8.59 -0.82
N LEU A 513 -6.37 7.30 -1.09
CA LEU A 513 -7.25 6.20 -0.70
C LEU A 513 -7.38 6.10 0.84
N CYS A 514 -6.29 6.25 1.58
CA CYS A 514 -6.30 6.18 3.04
C CYS A 514 -7.04 7.38 3.67
N ARG A 515 -6.99 8.56 3.05
CA ARG A 515 -7.58 9.82 3.58
C ARG A 515 -8.99 10.13 3.12
N ALA A 516 -9.50 9.40 2.15
CA ALA A 516 -10.87 9.56 1.68
C ALA A 516 -11.87 9.41 2.83
N ARG A 517 -12.98 10.13 2.76
CA ARG A 517 -14.09 9.96 3.70
C ARG A 517 -14.61 8.53 3.64
N THR A 518 -14.91 8.09 2.43
CA THR A 518 -15.33 6.73 2.10
C THR A 518 -14.29 6.08 1.20
N PHE A 519 -13.92 4.84 1.48
CA PHE A 519 -13.07 4.03 0.61
C PHE A 519 -13.88 2.85 0.06
N ILE A 520 -13.79 2.61 -1.24
CA ILE A 520 -14.44 1.49 -1.93
C ILE A 520 -13.38 0.71 -2.69
N GLY A 521 -13.28 -0.60 -2.45
CA GLY A 521 -12.30 -1.44 -3.15
C GLY A 521 -12.36 -2.88 -2.69
N GLU A 522 -11.27 -3.63 -2.84
CA GLU A 522 -11.19 -5.02 -2.38
C GLU A 522 -10.05 -5.25 -1.39
N TYR A 523 -10.28 -6.11 -0.39
CA TYR A 523 -9.24 -6.53 0.58
C TYR A 523 -8.42 -7.74 0.12
N ASN A 524 -8.72 -8.30 -1.05
CA ASN A 524 -7.92 -9.36 -1.65
C ASN A 524 -6.60 -8.81 -2.21
N SER A 525 -6.51 -7.50 -2.46
CA SER A 525 -5.27 -6.85 -2.88
C SER A 525 -4.38 -6.49 -1.69
N ASN A 526 -3.07 -6.48 -1.94
CA ASN A 526 -2.13 -6.03 -0.91
C ASN A 526 -2.38 -4.57 -0.52
N TRP A 527 -2.83 -3.76 -1.49
CA TRP A 527 -3.23 -2.39 -1.28
C TRP A 527 -4.45 -2.25 -0.41
N GLY A 528 -5.55 -2.93 -0.73
CA GLY A 528 -6.77 -2.84 0.06
C GLY A 528 -6.54 -3.25 1.52
N ARG A 529 -5.66 -4.22 1.78
CA ARG A 529 -5.25 -4.57 3.15
C ARG A 529 -4.45 -3.48 3.86
N VAL A 530 -3.50 -2.83 3.17
CA VAL A 530 -2.79 -1.67 3.74
C VAL A 530 -3.77 -0.53 4.02
N ILE A 531 -4.64 -0.20 3.06
CA ILE A 531 -5.62 0.88 3.19
C ILE A 531 -6.56 0.59 4.36
N ARG A 532 -7.13 -0.62 4.44
CA ARG A 532 -7.92 -1.07 5.60
C ARG A 532 -7.15 -0.84 6.89
N THR A 533 -5.92 -1.33 6.96
CA THR A 533 -5.06 -1.20 8.14
C THR A 533 -4.95 0.27 8.54
N MET A 534 -4.58 1.15 7.61
CA MET A 534 -4.38 2.59 7.84
C MET A 534 -5.68 3.36 8.10
N ARG A 535 -6.85 2.72 7.96
CA ARG A 535 -8.18 3.30 8.25
C ARG A 535 -8.75 2.85 9.60
N VAL A 536 -8.08 1.95 10.33
CA VAL A 536 -8.46 1.56 11.70
C VAL A 536 -8.03 2.64 12.70
N ARG A 537 -8.89 2.98 13.66
CA ARG A 537 -8.68 3.99 14.70
C ARG A 537 -9.05 3.47 16.07
N MET A 538 -8.34 3.96 17.09
CA MET A 538 -8.70 3.76 18.49
C MET A 538 -9.92 4.61 18.82
N ASN A 539 -10.93 4.04 19.51
CA ASN A 539 -11.94 4.90 20.10
C ASN A 539 -11.32 5.69 21.27
N PRO A 540 -11.65 6.98 21.42
CA PRO A 540 -11.18 7.73 22.58
C PRO A 540 -11.60 6.98 23.84
N ILE A 541 -10.69 6.89 24.80
CA ILE A 541 -11.03 6.45 26.14
C ILE A 541 -11.91 7.57 26.68
N LEU A 542 -13.23 7.41 26.59
CA LEU A 542 -14.15 8.23 27.37
C LEU A 542 -13.64 8.12 28.80
N ALA A 543 -13.19 9.25 29.36
CA ALA A 543 -12.93 9.32 30.78
C ALA A 543 -14.16 8.70 31.44
N LEU A 544 -13.94 7.67 32.27
CA LEU A 544 -15.01 7.17 33.12
C LEU A 544 -15.61 8.43 33.76
N PRO A 545 -16.93 8.64 33.67
CA PRO A 545 -17.53 9.81 34.28
C PRO A 545 -17.19 9.76 35.76
N ASP A 546 -16.21 10.56 36.16
CA ASP A 546 -16.07 10.99 37.54
C ASP A 546 -17.43 11.61 37.86
N GLY A 547 -18.06 11.07 38.90
CA GLY A 547 -19.50 11.19 39.14
C GLY A 547 -20.09 12.60 38.99
N ASP A 548 -21.37 12.61 38.63
CA ASP A 548 -22.29 13.75 38.65
C ASP A 548 -22.02 14.90 37.66
N GLY A 549 -22.24 14.62 36.37
CA GLY A 549 -22.38 15.66 35.36
C GLY A 549 -23.16 15.18 34.15
N GLY A 550 -24.49 15.32 34.18
CA GLY A 550 -25.35 15.02 33.03
C GLY A 550 -25.04 15.96 31.87
N VAL A 551 -24.37 15.45 30.84
CA VAL A 551 -24.16 16.12 29.55
C VAL A 551 -24.73 15.24 28.45
N ASP A 552 -25.57 15.85 27.60
CA ASP A 552 -26.41 15.20 26.58
C ASP A 552 -25.68 14.18 25.70
N GLY A 553 -26.23 12.97 25.68
CA GLY A 553 -25.57 11.72 25.28
C GLY A 553 -25.83 11.24 23.85
N ASP A 554 -25.97 12.11 22.86
CA ASP A 554 -26.46 11.68 21.53
C ASP A 554 -25.38 11.39 20.46
N VAL A 555 -24.10 11.72 20.69
CA VAL A 555 -23.01 11.38 19.75
C VAL A 555 -21.99 10.39 20.32
N ALA A 556 -21.97 10.19 21.65
CA ALA A 556 -21.05 9.28 22.31
C ALA A 556 -21.57 7.84 22.45
N SER A 557 -22.89 7.61 22.37
CA SER A 557 -23.52 6.32 22.70
C SER A 557 -23.44 5.25 21.60
N THR A 558 -23.10 5.63 20.36
CA THR A 558 -23.02 4.69 19.21
C THR A 558 -21.63 4.12 18.95
N ARG A 559 -20.58 4.61 19.63
CA ARG A 559 -19.20 4.09 19.51
C ARG A 559 -18.81 3.16 20.66
N ASN A 560 -19.65 2.19 20.99
CA ASN A 560 -19.38 1.17 22.04
C ASN A 560 -18.28 0.15 21.65
N GLY A 561 -17.53 0.38 20.58
CA GLY A 561 -16.41 -0.47 20.14
C GLY A 561 -15.09 -0.10 20.82
N LEU A 562 -14.10 -0.99 20.77
CA LEU A 562 -12.74 -0.68 21.19
C LEU A 562 -11.99 0.16 20.15
N THR A 563 -12.33 -0.07 18.89
CA THR A 563 -11.82 0.59 17.70
C THR A 563 -12.99 0.91 16.76
N TYR A 564 -12.70 1.72 15.74
CA TYR A 564 -13.58 1.90 14.59
C TYR A 564 -12.74 1.96 13.32
N THR A 565 -13.31 1.55 12.20
CA THR A 565 -12.69 1.69 10.88
C THR A 565 -13.40 2.81 10.14
N LEU A 566 -12.66 3.73 9.52
CA LEU A 566 -13.25 4.76 8.65
C LEU A 566 -14.08 4.10 7.54
N ASP A 567 -15.14 4.77 7.07
CA ASP A 567 -16.12 4.19 6.14
C ASP A 567 -15.43 3.47 4.98
N THR A 568 -15.54 2.14 4.97
CA THR A 568 -14.90 1.29 3.98
C THR A 568 -15.89 0.25 3.49
N ARG A 569 -16.08 0.21 2.18
CA ARG A 569 -17.03 -0.67 1.51
C ARG A 569 -16.25 -1.63 0.61
N VAL A 570 -16.46 -2.92 0.83
CA VAL A 570 -15.81 -3.97 0.05
C VAL A 570 -16.65 -4.21 -1.19
N ALA A 571 -16.16 -3.77 -2.35
CA ALA A 571 -16.87 -3.92 -3.61
C ALA A 571 -17.05 -5.39 -3.99
N TRP A 572 -16.04 -6.23 -3.75
CA TRP A 572 -16.10 -7.66 -4.05
C TRP A 572 -15.07 -8.44 -3.21
N GLY A 573 -15.26 -9.75 -3.15
CA GLY A 573 -14.46 -10.65 -2.33
C GLY A 573 -14.88 -10.69 -0.87
N SER A 574 -13.99 -11.21 -0.01
CA SER A 574 -14.31 -11.38 1.41
C SER A 574 -14.30 -10.04 2.16
N ASN A 575 -15.43 -9.70 2.78
CA ASN A 575 -15.52 -8.60 3.74
C ASN A 575 -14.94 -8.94 5.12
N ARG A 576 -14.46 -10.17 5.33
CA ARG A 576 -13.93 -10.60 6.62
C ARG A 576 -12.72 -9.75 6.97
N GLU A 577 -12.73 -9.25 8.20
CA GLU A 577 -11.54 -8.70 8.84
C GLU A 577 -10.44 -9.74 8.75
N ARG A 578 -9.34 -9.38 8.08
CA ARG A 578 -8.18 -10.25 8.03
C ARG A 578 -7.01 -9.64 8.77
N THR A 579 -6.21 -10.51 9.36
CA THR A 579 -4.95 -10.13 9.98
C THR A 579 -4.01 -9.56 8.91
N PRO A 580 -3.05 -8.70 9.27
CA PRO A 580 -1.94 -8.37 8.39
C PRO A 580 -1.37 -9.62 7.68
N GLY A 581 -1.19 -9.60 6.36
CA GLY A 581 -0.54 -10.69 5.62
C GLY A 581 -1.35 -11.97 5.34
N SER A 582 -2.62 -12.06 5.76
CA SER A 582 -3.51 -13.23 5.55
C SER A 582 -3.83 -13.53 4.09
#